data_AF-A0A961J2S2-F1
#
_entry.id   AF-A0A961J2S2-F1
#
_cell.length_a   1.000
_cell.length_b   1.000
_cell.length_c   1.000
_cell.angle_alpha   90.00
_cell.angle_beta   90.00
_cell.angle_gamma   90.00
#
_symmetry.space_group_name_H-M   'P 1'
#
loop_
_entity.id
_entity.type
_entity.pdbx_description
1 polymer ?
#
loop_
_entity_poly.entity_id
_entity_poly.type
_entity_poly.pdbx_seq_one_letter_code
_entity_poly.pdbx_strand_id
1 'polypeptide(L)'
;GAVAQYPVGWLADRIDRRQVLLLISALSVVICGLTAALTPSITTVFALSFFFGMVTLPVFSISAAHANDFATPDFIVELSAALMFLYALGAIVSPLLASSLMTLYGPGAMFLMIAAAHFVLVVFGLYRMTRRASPNAQAPYTYVPRTSFVLGWLLRRR
;
A
#
# COMPACT_ATOMS: atom_id res chain seq x y z
N GLY A 1 10.62 -4.91 7.23
CA GLY A 1 9.37 -4.29 6.76
C GLY A 1 8.87 -3.14 7.62
N ALA A 2 8.69 -3.29 8.95
CA ALA A 2 8.24 -2.18 9.80
C ALA A 2 9.14 -0.93 9.67
N VAL A 3 10.47 -1.13 9.70
CA VAL A 3 11.45 -0.05 9.44
C VAL A 3 11.27 0.59 8.06
N ALA A 4 10.86 -0.17 7.04
CA ALA A 4 10.63 0.33 5.69
C ALA A 4 9.35 1.17 5.57
N GLN A 5 8.39 1.05 6.50
CA GLN A 5 7.17 1.86 6.48
C GLN A 5 7.47 3.36 6.60
N TYR A 6 8.45 3.75 7.42
CA TYR A 6 8.84 5.15 7.58
C TYR A 6 9.38 5.79 6.28
N PRO A 7 10.44 5.27 5.63
CA PRO A 7 10.95 5.86 4.40
C PRO A 7 9.97 5.73 3.23
N VAL A 8 9.22 4.63 3.13
CA VAL A 8 8.24 4.43 2.06
C VAL A 8 7.03 5.35 2.23
N GLY A 9 6.58 5.57 3.47
CA GLY A 9 5.53 6.55 3.79
C GLY A 9 5.98 7.97 3.46
N TRP A 10 7.19 8.36 3.90
CA TRP A 10 7.78 9.65 3.55
C TRP A 10 7.91 9.86 2.04
N LEU A 11 8.29 8.81 1.30
CA LEU A 11 8.34 8.86 -0.17
C LEU A 11 6.95 9.07 -0.76
N ALA A 12 5.94 8.35 -0.26
CA ALA A 12 4.54 8.47 -0.68
C ALA A 12 3.90 9.83 -0.38
N ASP A 13 4.47 10.59 0.55
CA ASP A 13 4.04 11.97 0.81
C ASP A 13 4.70 12.99 -0.13
N ARG A 14 5.84 12.64 -0.75
CA ARG A 14 6.58 13.53 -1.66
C ARG A 14 6.25 13.32 -3.14
N ILE A 15 5.90 12.11 -3.52
CA ILE A 15 5.48 11.76 -4.89
C ILE A 15 4.04 11.22 -4.87
N ASP A 16 3.42 11.06 -6.04
CA ASP A 16 2.06 10.53 -6.12
C ASP A 16 1.99 9.15 -5.44
N ARG A 17 1.10 8.99 -4.45
CA ARG A 17 0.90 7.73 -3.70
C ARG A 17 0.66 6.55 -4.62
N ARG A 18 0.03 6.77 -5.78
CA ARG A 18 -0.19 5.74 -6.82
C ARG A 18 1.12 5.25 -7.41
N GLN A 19 2.10 6.14 -7.64
CA GLN A 19 3.42 5.76 -8.17
C GLN A 19 4.20 4.91 -7.15
N VAL A 20 4.14 5.28 -5.87
CA VAL A 20 4.79 4.46 -4.82
C VAL A 20 4.15 3.09 -4.72
N LEU A 21 2.82 3.02 -4.74
CA LEU A 21 2.07 1.77 -4.71
C LEU A 21 2.42 0.88 -5.92
N LEU A 22 2.49 1.45 -7.13
CA LEU A 22 2.92 0.73 -8.33
C LEU A 22 4.36 0.21 -8.22
N LEU A 23 5.29 1.04 -7.72
CA LEU A 23 6.69 0.67 -7.58
C LEU A 23 6.87 -0.52 -6.62
N ILE A 24 6.33 -0.41 -5.40
CA ILE A 24 6.48 -1.48 -4.40
C ILE A 24 5.75 -2.77 -4.84
N SER A 25 4.64 -2.63 -5.57
CA SER A 25 3.92 -3.78 -6.12
C SER A 25 4.68 -4.46 -7.24
N ALA A 26 5.25 -3.70 -8.16
CA ALA A 26 6.10 -4.23 -9.24
C ALA A 26 7.34 -4.94 -8.66
N LEU A 27 7.99 -4.35 -7.64
CA LEU A 27 9.08 -5.01 -6.93
C LEU A 27 8.63 -6.31 -6.26
N SER A 28 7.44 -6.33 -5.66
CA SER A 28 6.88 -7.56 -5.08
C SER A 28 6.66 -8.64 -6.15
N VAL A 29 6.17 -8.29 -7.35
CA VAL A 29 6.03 -9.24 -8.46
C VAL A 29 7.38 -9.87 -8.82
N VAL A 30 8.43 -9.06 -8.94
CA VAL A 30 9.77 -9.54 -9.27
C VAL A 30 10.32 -10.43 -8.16
N ILE A 31 10.25 -9.99 -6.90
CA ILE A 31 10.77 -10.74 -5.74
C ILE A 31 10.03 -12.08 -5.60
N CYS A 32 8.71 -12.08 -5.68
CA CYS A 32 7.92 -13.30 -5.61
C CYS A 32 8.16 -14.22 -6.81
N GLY A 33 8.28 -13.68 -8.02
CA GLY A 33 8.61 -14.44 -9.23
C GLY A 33 9.98 -15.10 -9.14
N LEU A 34 11.00 -14.38 -8.67
CA LEU A 34 12.33 -14.93 -8.41
C LEU A 34 12.30 -16.01 -7.32
N THR A 35 11.55 -15.78 -6.24
CA THR A 35 11.43 -16.76 -5.14
C THR A 35 10.77 -18.05 -5.62
N ALA A 36 9.79 -17.96 -6.52
CA ALA A 36 9.11 -19.13 -7.08
C ALA A 36 9.90 -19.85 -8.18
N ALA A 37 10.64 -19.11 -9.01
CA ALA A 37 11.37 -19.67 -10.14
C ALA A 37 12.72 -20.29 -9.75
N LEU A 38 13.35 -19.77 -8.70
CA LEU A 38 14.62 -20.30 -8.20
C LEU A 38 14.36 -21.46 -7.23
N THR A 39 15.26 -22.43 -7.19
CA THR A 39 15.41 -23.35 -6.05
C THR A 39 16.42 -22.71 -5.10
N PRO A 40 15.99 -21.81 -4.20
CA PRO A 40 16.91 -20.86 -3.61
C PRO A 40 17.67 -21.55 -2.47
N SER A 41 18.96 -21.25 -2.35
CA SER A 41 19.70 -21.58 -1.13
C SER A 41 19.02 -20.91 0.07
N ILE A 42 19.23 -21.44 1.28
CA ILE A 42 18.65 -20.86 2.50
C ILE A 42 18.97 -19.35 2.65
N THR A 43 20.19 -18.94 2.30
CA THR A 43 20.62 -17.55 2.29
C THR A 43 19.81 -16.71 1.29
N THR A 44 19.56 -17.24 0.11
CA THR A 44 18.75 -16.58 -0.93
C THR A 44 17.30 -16.43 -0.47
N VAL A 45 16.72 -17.45 0.18
CA VAL A 45 15.36 -17.38 0.74
C VAL A 45 15.26 -16.27 1.79
N PHE A 46 16.23 -16.17 2.70
CA PHE A 46 16.23 -15.11 3.71
C PHE A 46 16.38 -13.72 3.10
N ALA A 47 17.27 -13.56 2.13
CA ALA A 47 17.44 -12.29 1.42
C ALA A 47 16.14 -11.87 0.71
N LEU A 48 15.53 -12.76 -0.06
CA LEU A 48 14.28 -12.50 -0.77
C LEU A 48 13.12 -12.22 0.19
N SER A 49 13.03 -12.96 1.30
CA SER A 49 12.02 -12.74 2.35
C SER A 49 12.19 -11.39 3.05
N PHE A 50 13.43 -10.95 3.25
CA PHE A 50 13.73 -9.62 3.78
C PHE A 50 13.22 -8.51 2.85
N PHE A 51 13.56 -8.58 1.56
CA PHE A 51 13.07 -7.61 0.56
C PHE A 51 11.56 -7.67 0.38
N PHE A 52 10.98 -8.88 0.35
CA PHE A 52 9.54 -9.10 0.32
C PHE A 52 8.83 -8.37 1.47
N GLY A 53 9.32 -8.53 2.69
CA GLY A 53 8.77 -7.83 3.86
C GLY A 53 8.96 -6.31 3.82
N MET A 54 9.99 -5.80 3.14
CA MET A 54 10.19 -4.35 2.95
C MET A 54 9.18 -3.74 1.98
N VAL A 55 8.82 -4.45 0.91
CA VAL A 55 7.91 -3.91 -0.12
C VAL A 55 6.43 -4.15 0.18
N THR A 56 6.09 -5.24 0.89
CA THR A 56 4.68 -5.61 1.12
C THR A 56 4.05 -4.94 2.34
N LEU A 57 4.80 -4.73 3.44
CA LEU A 57 4.25 -4.13 4.65
C LEU A 57 3.69 -2.69 4.47
N PRO A 58 4.29 -1.82 3.64
CA PRO A 58 3.75 -0.47 3.39
C PRO A 58 2.51 -0.42 2.49
N VAL A 59 2.13 -1.53 1.82
CA VAL A 59 1.04 -1.54 0.83
C VAL A 59 -0.29 -1.11 1.44
N PHE A 60 -0.64 -1.65 2.62
CA PHE A 60 -1.89 -1.30 3.29
C PHE A 60 -1.92 0.17 3.71
N SER A 61 -0.85 0.67 4.34
CA SER A 61 -0.81 2.06 4.81
C SER A 61 -0.88 3.08 3.67
N ILE A 62 -0.19 2.81 2.55
CA ILE A 62 -0.27 3.70 1.36
C ILE A 62 -1.66 3.62 0.73
N SER A 63 -2.25 2.43 0.60
CA SER A 63 -3.59 2.26 0.04
C SER A 63 -4.65 2.94 0.90
N ALA A 64 -4.54 2.81 2.23
CA ALA A 64 -5.43 3.47 3.17
C ALA A 64 -5.27 4.99 3.13
N ALA A 65 -4.04 5.51 3.09
CA ALA A 65 -3.81 6.95 2.94
C ALA A 65 -4.41 7.47 1.61
N HIS A 66 -4.18 6.76 0.51
CA HIS A 66 -4.74 7.11 -0.79
C HIS A 66 -6.27 7.13 -0.79
N ALA A 67 -6.92 6.14 -0.16
CA ALA A 67 -8.37 6.12 -0.05
C ALA A 67 -8.90 7.28 0.83
N ASN A 68 -8.23 7.56 1.95
CA ASN A 68 -8.59 8.65 2.85
C ASN A 68 -8.46 10.03 2.20
N ASP A 69 -7.54 10.23 1.27
CA ASP A 69 -7.43 11.50 0.51
C ASP A 69 -8.71 11.83 -0.29
N PHE A 70 -9.57 10.85 -0.56
CA PHE A 70 -10.85 11.05 -1.26
C PHE A 70 -12.07 11.02 -0.33
N ALA A 71 -11.90 10.74 0.96
CA ALA A 71 -13.00 10.72 1.91
C ALA A 71 -13.33 12.13 2.40
N THR A 72 -14.62 12.44 2.52
CA THR A 72 -15.03 13.62 3.30
C THR A 72 -14.85 13.32 4.78
N PRO A 73 -14.63 14.36 5.64
CA PRO A 73 -14.37 14.17 7.07
C PRO A 73 -15.39 13.29 7.79
N ASP A 74 -16.66 13.38 7.38
CA ASP A 74 -17.76 12.63 7.99
C ASP A 74 -17.69 11.11 7.72
N PHE A 75 -17.01 10.69 6.64
CA PHE A 75 -16.92 9.28 6.22
C PHE A 75 -15.55 8.63 6.47
N ILE A 76 -14.56 9.33 7.04
CA ILE A 76 -13.21 8.79 7.28
C ILE A 76 -13.24 7.53 8.18
N VAL A 77 -14.08 7.54 9.21
CA VAL A 77 -14.21 6.41 10.15
C VAL A 77 -14.86 5.20 9.46
N GLU A 78 -15.93 5.43 8.71
CA GLU A 78 -16.63 4.38 7.96
C GLU A 78 -15.73 3.77 6.88
N LEU A 79 -15.01 4.60 6.12
CA LEU A 79 -14.03 4.16 5.14
C LEU A 79 -12.94 3.29 5.80
N SER A 80 -12.39 3.74 6.92
CA SER A 80 -11.34 3.00 7.63
C SER A 80 -11.85 1.64 8.12
N ALA A 81 -13.08 1.58 8.62
CA ALA A 81 -13.73 0.33 9.00
C ALA A 81 -13.91 -0.61 7.79
N ALA A 82 -14.37 -0.09 6.65
CA ALA A 82 -14.52 -0.87 5.42
C ALA A 82 -13.18 -1.41 4.91
N LEU A 83 -12.12 -0.61 4.94
CA LEU A 83 -10.76 -1.04 4.56
C LEU A 83 -10.22 -2.15 5.48
N MET A 84 -10.41 -2.01 6.79
CA MET A 84 -10.02 -3.05 7.76
C MET A 84 -10.82 -4.33 7.57
N PHE A 85 -12.12 -4.22 7.28
CA PHE A 85 -12.98 -5.36 6.99
C PHE A 85 -12.48 -6.13 5.75
N LEU A 86 -12.20 -5.43 4.65
CA LEU A 86 -11.66 -6.03 3.43
C LEU A 86 -10.28 -6.68 3.68
N TYR A 87 -9.43 -6.04 4.48
CA TYR A 87 -8.13 -6.59 4.88
C TYR A 87 -8.30 -7.89 5.67
N ALA A 88 -9.20 -7.91 6.66
CA ALA A 88 -9.49 -9.10 7.46
C ALA A 88 -10.06 -10.24 6.61
N LEU A 89 -10.96 -9.94 5.67
CA LEU A 89 -11.47 -10.93 4.73
C LEU A 89 -10.34 -11.57 3.91
N GLY A 90 -9.44 -10.76 3.36
CA GLY A 90 -8.25 -11.24 2.64
C GLY A 90 -7.32 -12.08 3.53
N ALA A 91 -7.14 -11.69 4.79
CA ALA A 91 -6.31 -12.43 5.75
C ALA A 91 -6.92 -13.79 6.14
N ILE A 92 -8.24 -13.95 6.05
CA ILE A 92 -8.93 -15.24 6.28
C ILE A 92 -8.88 -16.13 5.02
N VAL A 93 -9.11 -15.55 3.84
CA VAL A 93 -9.20 -16.30 2.57
C VAL A 93 -7.82 -16.73 2.07
N SER A 94 -6.81 -15.86 2.19
CA SER A 94 -5.49 -16.11 1.59
C SER A 94 -4.74 -17.32 2.15
N PRO A 95 -4.77 -17.67 3.45
CA PRO A 95 -4.11 -18.88 3.95
C PRO A 95 -4.75 -20.16 3.43
N LEU A 96 -6.07 -20.18 3.24
CA LEU A 96 -6.79 -21.32 2.68
C LEU A 96 -6.37 -21.58 1.23
N LEU A 97 -6.29 -20.51 0.42
CA LEU A 97 -5.81 -20.58 -0.95
C LEU A 97 -4.31 -20.93 -1.01
N ALA A 98 -3.48 -20.27 -0.21
CA ALA A 98 -2.05 -20.52 -0.16
C ALA A 98 -1.74 -21.96 0.24
N SER A 99 -2.37 -22.46 1.30
CA SER A 99 -2.16 -23.84 1.76
C SER A 99 -2.56 -24.85 0.68
N SER A 100 -3.71 -24.66 0.04
CA SER A 100 -4.18 -25.54 -1.03
C SER A 100 -3.21 -25.55 -2.22
N LEU A 101 -2.75 -24.38 -2.66
CA LEU A 101 -1.77 -24.24 -3.73
C LEU A 101 -0.42 -24.87 -3.37
N MET A 102 0.01 -24.71 -2.12
CA MET A 102 1.27 -25.30 -1.64
C MET A 102 1.20 -26.83 -1.62
N THR A 103 0.06 -27.42 -1.28
CA THR A 103 -0.14 -28.88 -1.31
C THR A 103 -0.11 -29.43 -2.74
N LEU A 104 -0.70 -28.71 -3.71
CA LEU A 104 -0.83 -29.16 -5.09
C LEU A 104 0.42 -28.90 -5.94
N TYR A 105 1.06 -27.74 -5.76
CA TYR A 105 2.11 -27.22 -6.65
C TYR A 105 3.42 -26.89 -5.92
N GLY A 106 3.49 -27.15 -4.61
CA GLY A 106 4.66 -26.89 -3.78
C GLY A 106 4.75 -25.45 -3.23
N PRO A 107 5.74 -25.18 -2.34
CA PRO A 107 5.84 -23.91 -1.60
C PRO A 107 5.92 -22.65 -2.47
N GLY A 108 6.55 -22.74 -3.65
CA GLY A 108 6.69 -21.61 -4.59
C GLY A 108 5.35 -21.06 -5.10
N ALA A 109 4.30 -21.88 -5.10
CA ALA A 109 2.98 -21.49 -5.57
C ALA A 109 2.33 -20.37 -4.72
N MET A 110 2.65 -20.30 -3.42
CA MET A 110 2.22 -19.19 -2.58
C MET A 110 2.80 -17.85 -3.07
N PHE A 111 4.08 -17.84 -3.45
CA PHE A 111 4.70 -16.63 -3.98
C PHE A 111 4.12 -16.24 -5.34
N LEU A 112 3.80 -17.21 -6.21
CA LEU A 112 3.11 -16.94 -7.47
C LEU A 112 1.70 -16.36 -7.24
N MET A 113 0.96 -16.85 -6.26
CA MET A 113 -0.34 -16.29 -5.86
C MET A 113 -0.20 -14.81 -5.45
N ILE A 114 0.81 -14.49 -4.62
CA ILE A 114 1.08 -13.12 -4.19
C ILE A 114 1.54 -12.24 -5.36
N ALA A 115 2.38 -12.78 -6.25
CA ALA A 115 2.81 -12.09 -7.47
C ALA A 115 1.62 -11.77 -8.38
N ALA A 116 0.69 -12.70 -8.55
CA ALA A 116 -0.52 -12.48 -9.34
C ALA A 116 -1.39 -11.37 -8.74
N ALA A 117 -1.58 -11.34 -7.42
CA ALA A 117 -2.33 -10.27 -6.75
C ALA A 117 -1.68 -8.89 -6.95
N HIS A 118 -0.36 -8.79 -6.81
CA HIS A 118 0.37 -7.55 -7.06
C HIS A 118 0.39 -7.17 -8.55
N PHE A 119 0.45 -8.14 -9.45
CA PHE A 119 0.37 -7.89 -10.88
C PHE A 119 -0.98 -7.29 -11.26
N VAL A 120 -2.08 -7.84 -10.73
CA VAL A 120 -3.42 -7.25 -10.89
C VAL A 120 -3.46 -5.81 -10.36
N LEU A 121 -2.87 -5.56 -9.19
CA LEU A 121 -2.78 -4.22 -8.62
C LEU A 121 -1.98 -3.25 -9.52
N VAL A 122 -0.87 -3.71 -10.11
CA VAL A 122 -0.05 -2.91 -11.04
C VAL A 122 -0.83 -2.57 -12.30
N VAL A 123 -1.45 -3.56 -12.94
CA VAL A 123 -2.23 -3.37 -14.16
C VAL A 123 -3.42 -2.43 -13.90
N PHE A 124 -4.14 -2.65 -12.81
CA PHE A 124 -5.25 -1.81 -12.41
C PHE A 124 -4.80 -0.38 -12.08
N GLY A 125 -3.68 -0.22 -11.37
CA GLY A 125 -3.12 1.08 -11.02
C GLY A 125 -2.70 1.87 -12.25
N LEU A 126 -2.00 1.24 -13.20
CA LEU A 126 -1.63 1.85 -14.48
C LEU A 126 -2.87 2.29 -15.28
N TYR A 127 -3.86 1.41 -15.40
CA TYR A 127 -5.13 1.73 -16.04
C TYR A 127 -5.87 2.89 -15.37
N ARG A 128 -5.84 2.98 -14.03
CA ARG A 128 -6.48 4.09 -13.30
C ARG A 128 -5.72 5.40 -13.47
N MET A 129 -4.40 5.36 -13.60
CA MET A 129 -3.58 6.55 -13.84
C MET A 129 -3.82 7.17 -15.22
N THR A 130 -4.14 6.38 -16.26
CA THR A 130 -4.46 6.95 -17.58
C THR A 130 -5.81 7.68 -17.60
N ARG A 131 -6.73 7.34 -16.68
CA ARG A 131 -8.07 7.92 -16.61
C ARG A 131 -8.22 9.11 -15.69
N ARG A 132 -7.23 9.43 -14.85
CA ARG A 132 -7.34 10.50 -13.85
C ARG A 132 -5.99 11.17 -13.57
N ALA A 133 -5.92 12.46 -13.87
CA ALA A 133 -4.78 13.31 -13.52
C ALA A 133 -4.52 13.27 -12.00
N SER A 134 -3.25 13.41 -11.61
CA SER A 134 -2.87 13.48 -10.19
C SER A 134 -3.57 14.67 -9.51
N PRO A 135 -4.13 14.51 -8.30
CA PRO A 135 -4.55 15.65 -7.50
C PRO A 135 -3.36 16.60 -7.34
N ASN A 136 -3.49 17.82 -7.87
CA ASN A 136 -2.48 18.87 -7.76
C ASN A 136 -2.20 19.19 -6.27
N ALA A 137 -0.96 19.65 -6.04
CA ALA A 137 -0.30 19.94 -4.77
C ALA A 137 -1.23 20.37 -3.64
N GLN A 138 -1.04 19.74 -2.47
CA GLN A 138 -1.63 20.17 -1.21
C GLN A 138 -1.49 21.69 -1.08
N ALA A 139 -2.60 22.40 -0.88
CA ALA A 139 -2.57 23.83 -0.65
C ALA A 139 -1.59 24.11 0.51
N PRO A 140 -0.74 25.14 0.41
CA PRO A 140 0.29 25.41 1.40
C PRO A 140 -0.32 25.45 2.81
N TYR A 141 0.32 24.74 3.73
CA TYR A 141 -0.12 24.61 5.11
C TYR A 141 -0.39 26.00 5.69
N THR A 142 -1.68 26.32 5.86
CA THR A 142 -2.08 27.60 6.45
C THR A 142 -2.25 27.36 7.94
N TYR A 143 -1.40 27.98 8.75
CA TYR A 143 -1.47 27.85 10.21
C TYR A 143 -2.77 28.49 10.71
N VAL A 144 -3.78 27.66 10.99
CA VAL A 144 -4.99 28.08 11.70
C VAL A 144 -4.80 27.77 13.19
N PRO A 145 -4.72 28.78 14.07
CA PRO A 145 -4.58 28.53 15.50
C PRO A 145 -5.80 27.77 16.02
N ARG A 146 -5.62 26.48 16.36
CA ARG A 146 -6.70 25.59 16.86
C ARG A 146 -7.11 25.86 18.30
N THR A 147 -6.31 26.62 19.05
CA THR A 147 -6.46 26.78 20.50
C THR A 147 -7.29 27.99 20.90
N SER A 148 -7.62 28.90 19.98
CA SER A 148 -8.42 30.07 20.31
C SER A 148 -9.29 30.52 19.14
N PHE A 149 -10.59 30.28 19.28
CA PHE A 149 -11.63 30.73 18.35
C PHE A 149 -11.56 32.26 18.12
N VAL A 150 -11.12 33.01 19.14
CA VAL A 150 -10.95 34.47 19.12
C VAL A 150 -9.80 34.90 18.21
N LEU A 151 -8.67 34.19 18.22
CA LEU A 151 -7.51 34.48 17.36
C LEU A 151 -7.82 34.19 15.88
N GLY A 152 -8.57 33.11 15.61
CA GLY A 152 -9.06 32.80 14.27
C GLY A 152 -9.97 33.89 13.71
N TRP A 153 -10.83 34.50 14.55
CA TRP A 153 -11.69 35.62 14.16
C TRP A 153 -10.92 36.91 13.87
N LEU A 154 -9.88 37.22 14.66
CA LEU A 154 -9.05 38.42 14.50
C LEU A 154 -8.19 38.39 13.24
N LEU A 155 -7.65 37.23 12.88
CA LEU A 155 -6.78 37.06 11.71
C LEU A 155 -7.56 37.05 10.38
N ARG A 156 -8.86 36.78 10.40
CA ARG A 156 -9.72 36.71 9.20
C ARG A 156 -10.12 38.09 8.64
N ARG A 157 -9.74 39.18 9.32
CA ARG A 157 -10.05 40.57 8.95
C ARG A 157 -8.91 41.31 8.23
N ARG A 158 -7.85 40.61 7.83
CA ARG A 158 -6.80 41.11 6.94
C ARG A 158 -6.72 40.23 5.71
#